data_AF-A0A497APZ9-F1
#
_entry.id   AF-A0A497APZ9-F1
#
_cell.length_a   1.000
_cell.length_b   1.000
_cell.length_c   1.000
_cell.angle_alpha   90.00
_cell.angle_beta   90.00
_cell.angle_gamma   90.00
#
_symmetry.space_group_name_H-M   'P 1'
#
loop_
_entity.id
_entity.type
_entity.pdbx_description
1 polymer ?
#
loop_
_entity_poly.entity_id
_entity_poly.type
_entity_poly.pdbx_seq_one_letter_code
_entity_poly.pdbx_strand_id
1 'polypeptide(L)'
;MAVNLKRSVSNPVARDIGNLEIQGRVVSKTINLPMFTNNRNAVWGAVEQLRKDSYPFATISFTANRHVFKLEVANCFKFSYAPYNLTDLICRVVRIEEDNLSSENIIVHAVEDVFSVANAITSYSAHGQHTVPRPDYAVAPFTNQLVDEAPYVLTDEIEIIPLACRASKLDLGFSVYMSIDGGNSYSFLEAVENLKPYGTLVGTYPASTFTIDDTVGCIIDFEEDASLVETITWAEALAGEGNTALLGDELISFQTITPVAGSQYELTHVIRGRFGTVKQDHAEGTPFYFIGNRLTTVKAPSILAGADLKFKFVPYNIQRAGDIADAVALDLSVAGKALSPYRPVNFVANGSNYAARYTGDIVLEWSPRHRGEGAGIGTPGVALSSSTREGLFKIEVWVSESKVREVTDLDAVTWTYTEAMNLSDNGTLADSVTFLLSNFRVDGGVTYTSEQASVVCKKT
;
A
#
# COMPACT_ATOMS: atom_id res chain seq x y z
N MET A 1 -0.35 26.79 3.95
CA MET A 1 -0.56 25.94 5.15
C MET A 1 -1.92 26.32 5.73
N ALA A 2 -2.94 25.47 5.57
CA ALA A 2 -4.28 25.76 6.08
C ALA A 2 -4.27 25.63 7.61
N VAL A 3 -4.51 26.73 8.32
CA VAL A 3 -4.64 26.71 9.79
C VAL A 3 -5.96 26.02 10.11
N ASN A 4 -5.89 24.77 10.56
CA ASN A 4 -7.05 24.00 10.96
C ASN A 4 -7.49 24.44 12.36
N LEU A 5 -8.34 25.47 12.43
CA LEU A 5 -8.93 25.96 13.67
C LEU A 5 -10.00 24.96 14.13
N LYS A 6 -9.59 24.00 14.96
CA LYS A 6 -10.53 23.06 15.59
C LYS A 6 -11.51 23.80 16.49
N ARG A 7 -12.78 23.38 16.47
CA ARG A 7 -13.83 23.89 17.35
C ARG A 7 -13.40 23.68 18.81
N SER A 8 -13.47 24.73 19.62
CA SER A 8 -13.25 24.65 21.07
C SER A 8 -14.16 23.59 21.69
N VAL A 9 -13.59 22.70 22.51
CA VAL A 9 -14.33 21.73 23.32
C VAL A 9 -14.70 22.28 24.70
N SER A 10 -14.16 23.44 25.08
CA SER A 10 -14.50 24.15 26.31
C SER A 10 -15.59 25.19 26.06
N ASN A 11 -16.50 25.32 27.03
CA ASN A 11 -17.53 26.36 27.09
C ASN A 11 -17.15 27.40 28.18
N PRO A 12 -16.34 28.41 27.86
CA PRO A 12 -16.00 29.46 28.83
C PRO A 12 -17.27 30.24 29.20
N VAL A 13 -17.54 30.38 30.51
CA VAL A 13 -18.67 31.15 31.02
C VAL A 13 -18.17 32.05 32.16
N ALA A 14 -18.50 33.34 32.09
CA ALA A 14 -18.31 34.30 33.17
C ALA A 14 -19.68 34.68 33.77
N ARG A 15 -19.77 34.86 35.08
CA ARG A 15 -21.01 35.24 35.79
C ARG A 15 -20.71 36.25 36.88
N ASP A 16 -21.56 37.26 36.99
CA ASP A 16 -21.55 38.25 38.08
C ASP A 16 -22.68 37.88 39.05
N ILE A 17 -22.32 37.12 40.09
CA ILE A 17 -23.29 36.58 41.06
C ILE A 17 -23.89 37.71 41.90
N GLY A 18 -23.10 38.72 42.27
CA GLY A 18 -23.58 39.85 43.07
C GLY A 18 -24.63 40.67 42.31
N ASN A 19 -24.37 41.00 41.05
CA ASN A 19 -25.35 41.73 40.24
C ASN A 19 -26.59 40.88 39.92
N LEU A 20 -26.43 39.56 39.75
CA LEU A 20 -27.54 38.63 39.61
C LEU A 20 -28.46 38.64 40.85
N GLU A 21 -27.88 38.60 42.05
CA GLU A 21 -28.64 38.64 43.30
C GLU A 21 -29.38 39.98 43.47
N ILE A 22 -28.77 41.10 43.10
CA ILE A 22 -29.39 42.43 43.16
C ILE A 22 -30.53 42.57 42.13
N GLN A 23 -30.35 42.09 40.91
CA GLN A 23 -31.34 42.25 39.84
C GLN A 23 -32.44 41.18 39.84
N GLY A 24 -32.22 40.03 40.49
CA GLY A 24 -33.16 38.91 40.56
C GLY A 24 -33.42 38.20 39.21
N ARG A 25 -32.64 38.51 38.16
CA ARG A 25 -32.78 37.89 36.82
C ARG A 25 -31.44 37.80 36.10
N VAL A 26 -31.34 36.86 35.16
CA VAL A 26 -30.15 36.70 34.30
C VAL A 26 -30.34 37.47 33.00
N VAL A 27 -29.38 38.33 32.67
CA VAL A 27 -29.24 38.94 31.34
C VAL A 27 -28.00 38.34 30.68
N SER A 28 -28.18 37.67 29.54
CA SER A 28 -27.09 36.98 28.83
C SER A 28 -26.68 37.74 27.57
N LYS A 29 -25.37 37.80 27.31
CA LYS A 29 -24.78 38.35 26.08
C LYS A 29 -23.69 37.39 25.58
N THR A 30 -23.71 37.09 24.29
CA THR A 30 -22.66 36.30 23.63
C THR A 30 -21.67 37.23 22.95
N ILE A 31 -20.37 36.98 23.16
CA ILE A 31 -19.29 37.73 22.52
C ILE A 31 -18.39 36.75 21.73
N ASN A 32 -17.96 37.17 20.55
CA ASN A 32 -17.06 36.40 19.71
C ASN A 32 -15.64 36.93 19.83
N LEU A 33 -14.76 36.15 20.46
CA LEU A 33 -13.34 36.48 20.61
C LEU A 33 -12.49 35.35 20.01
N PRO A 34 -12.39 35.28 18.66
CA PRO A 34 -11.96 34.08 17.94
C PRO A 34 -10.47 33.70 18.13
N MET A 35 -9.67 34.61 18.66
CA MET A 35 -8.21 34.42 18.81
C MET A 35 -7.80 33.83 20.16
N PHE A 36 -8.74 33.56 21.09
CA PHE A 36 -8.40 32.87 22.33
C PHE A 36 -8.22 31.37 22.11
N THR A 37 -7.00 30.89 22.26
CA THR A 37 -6.62 29.47 22.14
C THR A 37 -6.55 28.72 23.48
N ASN A 38 -6.63 29.44 24.60
CA ASN A 38 -6.59 28.90 25.95
C ASN A 38 -7.84 29.28 26.74
N ASN A 39 -8.51 28.30 27.35
CA ASN A 39 -9.72 28.50 28.15
C ASN A 39 -9.52 29.53 29.28
N ARG A 40 -8.35 29.55 29.94
CA ARG A 40 -8.04 30.54 30.99
C ARG A 40 -8.11 31.97 30.44
N ASN A 41 -7.52 32.21 29.26
CA ASN A 41 -7.50 33.53 28.65
C ASN A 41 -8.88 33.88 28.06
N ALA A 42 -9.64 32.89 27.58
CA ALA A 42 -11.02 33.11 27.14
C ALA A 42 -11.93 33.54 28.30
N VAL A 43 -11.81 32.88 29.46
CA VAL A 43 -12.53 33.26 30.69
C VAL A 43 -12.07 34.65 31.18
N TRP A 44 -10.78 34.97 31.11
CA TRP A 44 -10.27 36.32 31.38
C TRP A 44 -11.01 37.38 30.55
N GLY A 45 -10.99 37.24 29.22
CA GLY A 45 -11.62 38.19 28.31
C GLY A 45 -13.13 38.30 28.54
N ALA A 46 -13.79 37.18 28.86
CA ALA A 46 -15.21 37.18 29.20
C ALA A 46 -15.51 37.92 30.51
N VAL A 47 -14.66 37.80 31.55
CA VAL A 47 -14.81 38.52 32.82
C VAL A 47 -14.58 40.02 32.63
N GLU A 48 -13.56 40.42 31.86
CA GLU A 48 -13.29 41.84 31.57
C GLU A 48 -14.44 42.49 30.81
N GLN A 49 -14.96 41.80 29.79
CA GLN A 49 -16.11 42.29 29.04
C GLN A 49 -17.38 42.32 29.90
N LEU A 50 -17.60 41.33 30.77
CA LEU A 50 -18.72 41.30 31.70
C LEU A 50 -18.68 42.48 32.66
N ARG A 51 -17.52 42.78 33.27
CA ARG A 51 -17.34 43.95 34.15
C ARG A 51 -17.65 45.26 33.42
N LYS A 52 -17.21 45.37 32.16
CA LYS A 52 -17.49 46.55 31.33
C LYS A 52 -18.98 46.75 31.05
N ASP A 53 -19.71 45.66 30.83
CA ASP A 53 -21.14 45.71 30.53
C ASP A 53 -22.02 45.75 31.79
N SER A 54 -21.53 45.25 32.93
CA SER A 54 -22.31 45.12 34.17
C SER A 54 -22.15 46.29 35.15
N TYR A 55 -21.06 47.04 35.07
CA TYR A 55 -20.74 48.15 35.99
C TYR A 55 -20.88 49.52 35.31
N PRO A 56 -21.67 50.46 35.87
CA PRO A 56 -21.78 51.81 35.34
C PRO A 56 -20.54 52.64 35.70
N PHE A 57 -19.62 52.84 34.76
CA PHE A 57 -18.44 53.67 34.98
C PHE A 57 -18.80 55.13 35.21
N ALA A 58 -18.21 55.75 36.24
CA ALA A 58 -18.27 57.20 36.36
C ALA A 58 -17.56 57.84 35.16
N THR A 59 -18.28 58.68 34.42
CA THR A 59 -17.69 59.55 33.40
C THR A 59 -17.61 60.96 33.96
N ILE A 60 -16.42 61.54 33.92
CA ILE A 60 -16.17 62.88 34.45
C ILE A 60 -15.70 63.80 33.33
N SER A 61 -16.19 65.04 33.38
CA SER A 61 -15.77 66.12 32.51
C SER A 61 -15.62 67.36 33.38
N PHE A 62 -14.42 67.94 33.40
CA PHE A 62 -14.17 69.16 34.18
C PHE A 62 -13.23 70.10 33.45
N THR A 63 -13.44 71.39 33.69
CA THR A 63 -12.55 72.45 33.22
C THR A 63 -11.55 72.76 34.32
N ALA A 64 -10.27 72.77 33.96
CA ALA A 64 -9.17 73.10 34.85
C ALA A 64 -8.25 74.15 34.18
N ASN A 65 -7.38 74.75 34.98
CA ASN A 65 -6.36 75.67 34.47
C ASN A 65 -5.10 74.90 34.03
N ARG A 66 -4.06 75.64 33.62
CA ARG A 66 -2.79 75.07 33.14
C ARG A 66 -2.05 74.18 34.15
N HIS A 67 -2.48 74.03 35.40
CA HIS A 67 -1.85 73.04 36.30
C HIS A 67 -2.00 71.59 35.81
N VAL A 68 -3.01 71.30 35.00
CA VAL A 68 -3.22 69.95 34.43
C VAL A 68 -2.56 69.75 33.06
N PHE A 69 -1.73 70.69 32.58
CA PHE A 69 -1.17 70.65 31.22
C PHE A 69 -0.33 69.40 30.90
N LYS A 70 0.16 68.70 31.93
CA LYS A 70 0.94 67.47 31.78
C LYS A 70 0.08 66.22 31.63
N LEU A 71 -1.24 66.31 31.83
CA LEU A 71 -2.12 65.19 31.57
C LEU A 71 -2.18 64.96 30.06
N GLU A 72 -1.98 63.71 29.66
CA GLU A 72 -2.17 63.26 28.28
C GLU A 72 -3.29 62.22 28.21
N VAL A 73 -3.78 61.96 27.00
CA VAL A 73 -4.70 60.86 26.75
C VAL A 73 -4.09 59.54 27.27
N ALA A 74 -4.91 58.70 27.88
CA ALA A 74 -4.56 57.46 28.57
C ALA A 74 -3.83 57.59 29.91
N ASN A 75 -3.44 58.79 30.35
CA ASN A 75 -2.92 59.00 31.71
C ASN A 75 -4.01 58.70 32.76
N CYS A 76 -3.58 58.20 33.93
CA CYS A 76 -4.45 58.02 35.09
C CYS A 76 -4.18 59.11 36.13
N PHE A 77 -5.22 59.59 36.79
CA PHE A 77 -5.13 60.53 37.90
C PHE A 77 -6.16 60.21 38.99
N LYS A 78 -5.90 60.72 40.20
CA LYS A 78 -6.85 60.64 41.32
C LYS A 78 -7.82 61.81 41.24
N PHE A 79 -9.10 61.51 41.30
CA PHE A 79 -10.18 62.50 41.32
C PHE A 79 -10.92 62.42 42.66
N SER A 80 -10.98 63.56 43.34
CA SER A 80 -11.70 63.72 44.60
C SER A 80 -12.66 64.90 44.46
N TYR A 81 -13.94 64.68 44.77
CA TYR A 81 -14.98 65.67 44.63
C TYR A 81 -15.97 65.57 45.80
N ALA A 82 -15.74 66.42 46.80
CA ALA A 82 -16.45 66.42 48.07
C ALA A 82 -17.99 66.54 47.95
N PRO A 83 -18.58 67.32 47.02
CA PRO A 83 -20.04 67.41 46.90
C PRO A 83 -20.71 66.07 46.58
N TYR A 84 -20.01 65.12 45.96
CA TYR A 84 -20.49 63.77 45.67
C TYR A 84 -19.87 62.70 46.58
N ASN A 85 -19.18 63.11 47.65
CA ASN A 85 -18.43 62.21 48.53
C ASN A 85 -17.45 61.29 47.80
N LEU A 86 -16.93 61.74 46.64
CA LEU A 86 -15.92 60.98 45.88
C LEU A 86 -14.54 61.27 46.45
N THR A 87 -13.82 60.22 46.82
CA THR A 87 -12.46 60.31 47.36
C THR A 87 -11.56 59.33 46.63
N ASP A 88 -10.45 59.82 46.09
CA ASP A 88 -9.40 59.01 45.44
C ASP A 88 -9.92 58.10 44.31
N LEU A 89 -10.97 58.53 43.60
CA LEU A 89 -11.47 57.83 42.42
C LEU A 89 -10.38 57.84 41.35
N ILE A 90 -9.95 56.67 40.88
CA ILE A 90 -8.95 56.61 39.80
C ILE A 90 -9.68 56.81 38.47
N CYS A 91 -9.27 57.82 37.73
CA CYS A 91 -9.83 58.14 36.42
C CYS A 91 -8.75 58.10 35.35
N ARG A 92 -9.09 57.59 34.17
CA ARG A 92 -8.25 57.58 32.98
C ARG A 92 -8.74 58.62 31.98
N VAL A 93 -7.83 59.48 31.54
CA VAL A 93 -8.10 60.48 30.52
C VAL A 93 -8.43 59.80 29.19
N VAL A 94 -9.60 60.09 28.66
CA VAL A 94 -10.05 59.61 27.33
C VAL A 94 -9.81 60.69 26.29
N ARG A 95 -9.99 61.96 26.66
CA ARG A 95 -9.87 63.10 25.76
C ARG A 95 -9.51 64.37 26.53
N ILE A 96 -8.76 65.25 25.88
CA ILE A 96 -8.44 66.60 26.35
C ILE A 96 -8.84 67.58 25.25
N GLU A 97 -9.48 68.67 25.65
CA GLU A 97 -9.81 69.79 24.77
C GLU A 97 -9.21 71.08 25.35
N GLU A 98 -8.73 71.96 24.49
CA GLU A 98 -8.40 73.34 24.84
C GLU A 98 -9.51 74.24 24.32
N ASP A 99 -9.99 75.15 25.17
CA ASP A 99 -11.18 75.96 24.89
C ASP A 99 -10.96 76.92 23.69
N ASN A 100 -9.95 77.78 23.75
CA ASN A 100 -9.50 78.63 22.63
C ASN A 100 -8.11 79.22 22.91
N LEU A 101 -7.46 79.79 21.88
CA LEU A 101 -6.09 80.35 21.97
C LEU A 101 -5.92 81.47 23.00
N SER A 102 -7.01 82.13 23.39
CA SER A 102 -7.02 83.23 24.38
C SER A 102 -7.40 82.75 25.79
N SER A 103 -7.70 81.46 25.95
CA SER A 103 -8.17 80.85 27.20
C SER A 103 -7.08 79.94 27.77
N GLU A 104 -6.92 79.97 29.09
CA GLU A 104 -6.01 79.05 29.80
C GLU A 104 -6.72 77.80 30.31
N ASN A 105 -7.97 77.60 29.89
CA ASN A 105 -8.83 76.48 30.30
C ASN A 105 -8.53 75.23 29.48
N ILE A 106 -8.31 74.12 30.19
CA ILE A 106 -8.17 72.77 29.67
C ILE A 106 -9.38 71.97 30.15
N ILE A 107 -10.12 71.39 29.22
CA ILE A 107 -11.26 70.52 29.51
C ILE A 107 -10.77 69.07 29.44
N VAL A 108 -10.90 68.35 30.55
CA VAL A 108 -10.48 66.96 30.66
C VAL A 108 -11.71 66.07 30.70
N HIS A 109 -11.81 65.13 29.76
CA HIS A 109 -12.78 64.06 29.77
C HIS A 109 -12.10 62.77 30.21
N ALA A 110 -12.60 62.17 31.27
CA ALA A 110 -12.05 60.94 31.83
C ALA A 110 -13.16 59.98 32.25
N VAL A 111 -12.81 58.70 32.35
CA VAL A 111 -13.68 57.64 32.86
C VAL A 111 -13.00 56.96 34.03
N GLU A 112 -13.79 56.45 34.96
CA GLU A 112 -13.31 55.59 36.04
C GLU A 112 -12.49 54.41 35.49
N ASP A 113 -11.33 54.16 36.10
CA ASP A 113 -10.44 53.07 35.72
C ASP A 113 -10.50 51.93 36.74
N VAL A 114 -11.29 50.91 36.42
CA VAL A 114 -11.42 49.69 37.23
C VAL A 114 -10.46 48.58 36.81
N PHE A 115 -9.75 48.74 35.69
CA PHE A 115 -9.02 47.67 35.01
C PHE A 115 -7.69 47.32 35.69
N SER A 116 -7.27 48.09 36.69
CA SER A 116 -6.03 47.89 37.43
C SER A 116 -6.16 47.06 38.71
N VAL A 117 -7.39 46.72 39.14
CA VAL A 117 -7.64 46.29 40.53
C VAL A 117 -7.51 44.78 40.76
N ALA A 118 -7.72 43.90 39.77
CA ALA A 118 -7.38 42.47 39.90
C ALA A 118 -7.40 41.69 38.57
N ASN A 119 -6.24 41.11 38.19
CA ASN A 119 -6.07 40.19 37.06
C ASN A 119 -6.23 38.69 37.44
N ALA A 120 -6.65 38.41 38.68
CA ALA A 120 -6.77 37.04 39.17
C ALA A 120 -8.07 36.39 38.66
N ILE A 121 -7.93 35.33 37.87
CA ILE A 121 -9.03 34.47 37.41
C ILE A 121 -9.02 33.23 38.30
N THR A 122 -10.06 33.05 39.11
CA THR A 122 -10.13 31.99 40.13
C THR A 122 -10.98 30.80 39.72
N SER A 123 -11.78 30.92 38.66
CA SER A 123 -12.70 29.88 38.20
C SER A 123 -12.57 29.63 36.69
N TYR A 124 -11.73 28.66 36.33
CA TYR A 124 -11.67 28.11 34.97
C TYR A 124 -11.40 26.61 35.04
N SER A 125 -11.91 25.85 34.06
CA SER A 125 -11.52 24.44 33.90
C SER A 125 -10.16 24.36 33.19
N ALA A 126 -9.19 23.73 33.84
CA ALA A 126 -7.96 23.32 33.17
C ALA A 126 -8.28 22.20 32.17
N HIS A 127 -7.55 22.13 31.06
CA HIS A 127 -7.66 21.00 30.16
C HIS A 127 -7.04 19.75 30.82
N GLY A 128 -7.62 18.58 30.58
CA GLY A 128 -6.89 17.33 30.81
C GLY A 128 -5.64 17.32 29.92
N GLN A 129 -4.51 16.81 30.42
CA GLN A 129 -3.32 16.64 29.60
C GLN A 129 -3.66 15.74 28.40
N HIS A 130 -3.73 16.32 27.21
CA HIS A 130 -3.84 15.57 25.97
C HIS A 130 -2.46 15.48 25.34
N THR A 131 -1.64 14.56 25.83
CA THR A 131 -0.42 14.15 25.12
C THR A 131 -0.83 13.30 23.93
N VAL A 132 -0.65 13.82 22.71
CA VAL A 132 -0.71 12.98 21.50
C VAL A 132 0.49 12.03 21.58
N PRO A 133 0.30 10.70 21.60
CA PRO A 133 1.42 9.78 21.54
C PRO A 133 2.23 10.05 20.27
N ARG A 134 3.56 10.10 20.37
CA ARG A 134 4.40 10.15 19.16
C ARG A 134 4.12 8.87 18.36
N PRO A 135 3.98 8.95 17.03
CA PRO A 135 3.92 7.74 16.21
C PRO A 135 5.13 6.86 16.49
N ASP A 136 4.89 5.57 16.69
CA ASP A 136 5.97 4.60 16.82
C ASP A 136 6.53 4.30 15.42
N TYR A 137 7.81 4.63 15.21
CA TYR A 137 8.52 4.39 13.96
C TYR A 137 9.38 3.12 14.02
N ALA A 138 9.15 2.24 14.98
CA ALA A 138 9.74 0.91 14.98
C ALA A 138 9.46 0.21 13.66
N VAL A 139 10.48 -0.47 13.14
CA VAL A 139 10.43 -1.24 11.91
C VAL A 139 10.55 -2.70 12.29
N ALA A 140 9.54 -3.50 11.95
CA ALA A 140 9.54 -4.94 12.14
C ALA A 140 9.97 -5.64 10.84
N PRO A 141 10.63 -6.80 10.89
CA PRO A 141 10.88 -7.60 9.69
C PRO A 141 9.57 -8.03 9.03
N PHE A 142 9.57 -8.23 7.72
CA PHE A 142 8.40 -8.72 7.01
C PHE A 142 8.10 -10.19 7.34
N THR A 143 6.82 -10.49 7.52
CA THR A 143 6.32 -11.87 7.65
C THR A 143 5.97 -12.47 6.30
N ASN A 144 5.43 -11.65 5.38
CA ASN A 144 4.97 -12.09 4.06
C ASN A 144 5.85 -11.46 2.98
N GLN A 145 6.76 -12.26 2.44
CA GLN A 145 7.71 -11.87 1.41
C GLN A 145 8.11 -13.07 0.56
N LEU A 146 8.48 -12.79 -0.69
CA LEU A 146 8.86 -13.77 -1.69
C LEU A 146 9.91 -13.17 -2.62
N VAL A 147 10.78 -14.01 -3.14
CA VAL A 147 11.62 -13.69 -4.29
C VAL A 147 11.44 -14.80 -5.32
N ASP A 148 11.20 -14.43 -6.57
CA ASP A 148 11.10 -15.37 -7.71
C ASP A 148 11.77 -14.76 -8.94
N GLU A 149 12.04 -15.58 -9.96
CA GLU A 149 12.51 -15.11 -11.25
C GLU A 149 11.43 -14.35 -12.02
N ALA A 150 11.84 -13.28 -12.69
CA ALA A 150 10.97 -12.55 -13.59
C ALA A 150 10.57 -13.42 -14.80
N PRO A 151 9.26 -13.51 -15.13
CA PRO A 151 8.84 -14.17 -16.35
C PRO A 151 9.21 -13.34 -17.58
N TYR A 152 9.30 -14.02 -18.73
CA TYR A 152 9.65 -13.40 -20.02
C TYR A 152 8.82 -12.15 -20.39
N VAL A 153 7.57 -12.08 -19.94
CA VAL A 153 6.70 -10.93 -20.25
C VAL A 153 7.23 -9.61 -19.67
N LEU A 154 8.10 -9.66 -18.66
CA LEU A 154 8.69 -8.47 -18.03
C LEU A 154 10.10 -8.17 -18.52
N THR A 155 10.85 -9.20 -18.89
CA THR A 155 12.28 -9.08 -19.22
C THR A 155 12.71 -10.19 -20.15
N ASP A 156 13.69 -9.90 -21.02
CA ASP A 156 14.39 -10.86 -21.86
C ASP A 156 15.74 -11.29 -21.26
N GLU A 157 16.10 -10.80 -20.06
CA GLU A 157 17.27 -11.19 -19.28
C GLU A 157 16.86 -12.01 -18.03
N ILE A 158 17.82 -12.65 -17.35
CA ILE A 158 17.55 -13.29 -16.05
C ILE A 158 17.55 -12.19 -14.98
N GLU A 159 16.36 -11.88 -14.46
CA GLU A 159 16.15 -10.94 -13.37
C GLU A 159 15.27 -11.56 -12.30
N ILE A 160 15.27 -11.00 -11.09
CA ILE A 160 14.38 -11.41 -10.01
C ILE A 160 13.26 -10.39 -9.79
N ILE A 161 12.18 -10.84 -9.18
CA ILE A 161 11.11 -10.01 -8.64
C ILE A 161 11.11 -10.19 -7.12
N PRO A 162 11.51 -9.17 -6.36
CA PRO A 162 11.28 -9.16 -4.93
C PRO A 162 9.86 -8.65 -4.62
N LEU A 163 9.11 -9.43 -3.85
CA LEU A 163 7.75 -9.10 -3.39
C LEU A 163 7.72 -9.10 -1.86
N ALA A 164 7.10 -8.08 -1.27
CA ALA A 164 6.87 -8.04 0.17
C ALA A 164 5.58 -7.28 0.48
N CYS A 165 4.89 -7.72 1.54
CA CYS A 165 3.79 -6.99 2.13
C CYS A 165 4.31 -6.10 3.27
N ARG A 166 3.65 -4.97 3.48
CA ARG A 166 3.94 -4.11 4.63
C ARG A 166 3.65 -4.86 5.94
N ALA A 167 4.53 -4.69 6.93
CA ALA A 167 4.28 -5.13 8.30
C ALA A 167 3.59 -4.03 9.12
N SER A 168 3.72 -2.77 8.69
CA SER A 168 3.13 -1.59 9.32
C SER A 168 2.67 -0.57 8.27
N LYS A 169 1.66 0.22 8.61
CA LYS A 169 1.17 1.35 7.78
C LYS A 169 2.21 2.45 7.54
N LEU A 170 3.32 2.41 8.27
CA LEU A 170 4.43 3.35 8.09
C LEU A 170 5.50 2.84 7.12
N ASP A 171 5.47 1.56 6.74
CA ASP A 171 6.45 0.99 5.81
C ASP A 171 6.28 1.61 4.42
N LEU A 172 7.38 2.09 3.86
CA LEU A 172 7.41 2.72 2.55
C LEU A 172 8.02 1.82 1.47
N GLY A 173 8.84 0.87 1.87
CA GLY A 173 9.58 0.01 0.97
C GLY A 173 10.58 -0.84 1.73
N PHE A 174 11.50 -1.45 1.00
CA PHE A 174 12.54 -2.28 1.55
C PHE A 174 13.82 -2.27 0.72
N SER A 175 14.95 -2.48 1.39
CA SER A 175 16.24 -2.70 0.76
C SER A 175 16.43 -4.20 0.51
N VAL A 176 16.77 -4.55 -0.73
CA VAL A 176 17.11 -5.91 -1.14
C VAL A 176 18.60 -6.12 -0.95
N TYR A 177 18.94 -7.14 -0.17
CA TYR A 177 20.29 -7.63 -0.01
C TYR A 177 20.40 -9.04 -0.57
N MET A 178 21.55 -9.36 -1.17
CA MET A 178 21.83 -10.66 -1.76
C MET A 178 23.12 -11.25 -1.20
N SER A 179 23.13 -12.56 -1.03
CA SER A 179 24.28 -13.37 -0.68
C SER A 179 24.54 -14.39 -1.78
N ILE A 180 25.82 -14.50 -2.15
CA ILE A 180 26.36 -15.47 -3.12
C ILE A 180 27.20 -16.56 -2.44
N ASP A 181 27.30 -16.53 -1.10
CA ASP A 181 28.20 -17.36 -0.30
C ASP A 181 27.45 -18.22 0.72
N GLY A 182 26.19 -18.56 0.44
CA GLY A 182 25.35 -19.40 1.30
C GLY A 182 24.82 -18.69 2.54
N GLY A 183 24.82 -17.35 2.58
CA GLY A 183 24.29 -16.54 3.67
C GLY A 183 25.34 -16.07 4.69
N ASN A 184 26.64 -16.23 4.38
CA ASN A 184 27.71 -15.75 5.25
C ASN A 184 27.85 -14.22 5.19
N SER A 185 27.67 -13.64 4.00
CA SER A 185 27.67 -12.19 3.79
C SER A 185 26.59 -11.76 2.82
N TYR A 186 26.09 -10.53 3.02
CA TYR A 186 25.02 -9.94 2.23
C TYR A 186 25.45 -8.57 1.72
N SER A 187 25.31 -8.33 0.41
CA SER A 187 25.54 -7.03 -0.23
C SER A 187 24.23 -6.39 -0.63
N PHE A 188 24.12 -5.08 -0.44
CA PHE A 188 22.99 -4.29 -0.94
C PHE A 188 22.91 -4.39 -2.46
N LEU A 189 21.71 -4.62 -2.99
CA LEU A 189 21.41 -4.57 -4.42
C LEU A 189 20.63 -3.33 -4.79
N GLU A 190 19.44 -3.17 -4.22
CA GLU A 190 18.48 -2.14 -4.64
C GLU A 190 17.50 -1.80 -3.51
N ALA A 191 16.90 -0.61 -3.57
CA ALA A 191 15.76 -0.23 -2.73
C ALA A 191 14.47 -0.26 -3.55
N VAL A 192 13.44 -0.92 -3.02
CA VAL A 192 12.17 -1.17 -3.70
C VAL A 192 11.03 -0.55 -2.87
N GLU A 193 10.25 0.34 -3.47
CA GLU A 193 9.12 1.03 -2.82
C GLU A 193 7.76 0.33 -3.06
N ASN A 194 7.78 -0.81 -3.75
CA ASN A 194 6.61 -1.45 -4.32
C ASN A 194 6.04 -2.55 -3.42
N LEU A 195 5.67 -2.19 -2.19
CA LEU A 195 4.98 -3.09 -1.25
C LEU A 195 3.64 -3.54 -1.83
N LYS A 196 3.30 -4.81 -1.63
CA LYS A 196 2.16 -5.48 -2.27
C LYS A 196 1.05 -5.79 -1.29
N PRO A 197 -0.24 -5.60 -1.67
CA PRO A 197 -1.35 -6.22 -0.96
C PRO A 197 -1.15 -7.74 -0.89
N TYR A 198 -1.47 -8.30 0.27
CA TYR A 198 -1.32 -9.71 0.55
C TYR A 198 -2.58 -10.25 1.21
N GLY A 199 -2.88 -11.51 0.93
CA GLY A 199 -3.90 -12.26 1.62
C GLY A 199 -3.68 -13.76 1.50
N THR A 200 -4.66 -14.51 1.97
CA THR A 200 -4.68 -15.97 1.86
C THR A 200 -5.99 -16.45 1.27
N LEU A 201 -5.93 -17.52 0.49
CA LEU A 201 -7.11 -18.15 -0.09
C LEU A 201 -8.06 -18.71 0.99
N VAL A 202 -9.34 -18.35 0.90
CA VAL A 202 -10.42 -18.87 1.74
C VAL A 202 -11.09 -20.04 1.02
N GLY A 203 -10.81 -21.25 1.48
CA GLY A 203 -11.24 -22.50 0.84
C GLY A 203 -10.28 -22.99 -0.26
N THR A 204 -10.67 -24.02 -0.99
CA THR A 204 -9.85 -24.62 -2.05
C THR A 204 -10.16 -24.02 -3.42
N TYR A 205 -9.17 -23.87 -4.29
CA TYR A 205 -9.36 -23.52 -5.70
C TYR A 205 -8.78 -24.60 -6.62
N PRO A 206 -9.59 -25.59 -7.03
CA PRO A 206 -9.09 -26.81 -7.67
C PRO A 206 -8.69 -26.58 -9.14
N ALA A 207 -7.73 -27.36 -9.64
CA ALA A 207 -7.28 -27.35 -11.04
C ALA A 207 -8.39 -27.75 -12.03
N SER A 208 -9.47 -28.37 -11.55
CA SER A 208 -10.63 -28.76 -12.35
C SER A 208 -11.48 -27.58 -12.81
N THR A 209 -11.30 -26.37 -12.27
CA THR A 209 -11.98 -25.17 -12.80
C THR A 209 -11.49 -24.84 -14.20
N PHE A 210 -12.25 -24.02 -14.94
CA PHE A 210 -11.84 -23.61 -16.28
C PHE A 210 -10.57 -22.74 -16.23
N THR A 211 -9.82 -22.71 -17.33
CA THR A 211 -8.65 -21.83 -17.45
C THR A 211 -9.06 -20.36 -17.48
N ILE A 212 -10.18 -20.06 -18.14
CA ILE A 212 -10.93 -18.82 -17.95
C ILE A 212 -12.13 -19.21 -17.11
N ASP A 213 -12.07 -18.89 -15.82
CA ASP A 213 -13.11 -19.20 -14.85
C ASP A 213 -13.99 -17.98 -14.60
N ASP A 214 -15.10 -17.95 -15.31
CA ASP A 214 -16.19 -16.98 -15.17
C ASP A 214 -17.31 -17.49 -14.26
N THR A 215 -17.13 -18.63 -13.57
CA THR A 215 -18.19 -19.33 -12.85
C THR A 215 -17.95 -19.51 -11.35
N VAL A 216 -16.74 -19.91 -10.95
CA VAL A 216 -16.44 -20.29 -9.55
C VAL A 216 -15.75 -19.15 -8.84
N GLY A 217 -14.66 -18.63 -9.42
CA GLY A 217 -13.85 -17.61 -8.75
C GLY A 217 -13.16 -18.13 -7.48
N CYS A 218 -12.66 -17.21 -6.67
CA CYS A 218 -12.06 -17.55 -5.38
C CYS A 218 -12.21 -16.40 -4.37
N ILE A 219 -12.15 -16.70 -3.07
CA ILE A 219 -12.21 -15.67 -2.02
C ILE A 219 -10.83 -15.52 -1.40
N ILE A 220 -10.36 -14.28 -1.28
CA ILE A 220 -9.09 -13.94 -0.61
C ILE A 220 -9.40 -13.18 0.67
N ASP A 221 -8.81 -13.62 1.78
CA ASP A 221 -8.79 -12.87 3.04
C ASP A 221 -7.54 -12.00 3.07
N PHE A 222 -7.71 -10.69 2.87
CA PHE A 222 -6.60 -9.74 2.79
C PHE A 222 -6.13 -9.32 4.18
N GLU A 223 -4.82 -9.38 4.42
CA GLU A 223 -4.25 -8.88 5.67
C GLU A 223 -4.14 -7.35 5.65
N GLU A 224 -3.64 -6.79 4.55
CA GLU A 224 -3.43 -5.35 4.38
C GLU A 224 -3.69 -4.89 2.94
N ASP A 225 -3.99 -3.60 2.78
CA ASP A 225 -4.04 -2.89 1.50
C ASP A 225 -5.02 -3.43 0.42
N ALA A 226 -6.06 -4.18 0.80
CA ALA A 226 -7.12 -4.62 -0.12
C ALA A 226 -7.74 -3.46 -0.93
N SER A 227 -7.78 -2.26 -0.34
CA SER A 227 -8.28 -1.04 -0.99
C SER A 227 -7.44 -0.56 -2.17
N LEU A 228 -6.24 -1.09 -2.39
CA LEU A 228 -5.41 -0.80 -3.56
C LEU A 228 -5.78 -1.65 -4.79
N VAL A 229 -6.66 -2.64 -4.61
CA VAL A 229 -7.13 -3.52 -5.68
C VAL A 229 -8.51 -3.06 -6.12
N GLU A 230 -8.63 -2.69 -7.40
CA GLU A 230 -9.88 -2.20 -7.99
C GLU A 230 -10.40 -3.18 -9.06
N THR A 231 -11.70 -3.17 -9.31
CA THR A 231 -12.26 -3.91 -10.45
C THR A 231 -11.84 -3.24 -11.75
N ILE A 232 -11.34 -4.05 -12.69
CA ILE A 232 -10.87 -3.60 -14.01
C ILE A 232 -11.79 -4.09 -15.13
N THR A 233 -11.51 -3.68 -16.37
CA THR A 233 -12.22 -4.20 -17.53
C THR A 233 -11.76 -5.62 -17.87
N TRP A 234 -12.64 -6.38 -18.54
CA TRP A 234 -12.25 -7.70 -19.06
C TRP A 234 -11.06 -7.63 -20.03
N ALA A 235 -10.97 -6.56 -20.83
CA ALA A 235 -9.86 -6.39 -21.76
C ALA A 235 -8.51 -6.23 -21.04
N GLU A 236 -8.47 -5.46 -19.95
CA GLU A 236 -7.28 -5.30 -19.12
C GLU A 236 -6.92 -6.63 -18.42
N ALA A 237 -7.89 -7.32 -17.82
CA ALA A 237 -7.67 -8.62 -17.20
C ALA A 237 -7.14 -9.66 -18.20
N LEU A 238 -7.70 -9.69 -19.41
CA LEU A 238 -7.24 -10.57 -20.50
C LEU A 238 -5.82 -10.21 -20.94
N ALA A 239 -5.51 -8.92 -21.05
CA ALA A 239 -4.17 -8.39 -21.29
C ALA A 239 -3.17 -8.71 -20.17
N GLY A 240 -3.66 -9.11 -18.98
CA GLY A 240 -2.85 -9.19 -17.78
C GLY A 240 -2.32 -7.83 -17.33
N GLU A 241 -3.00 -6.76 -17.75
CA GLU A 241 -2.77 -5.40 -17.31
C GLU A 241 -3.59 -5.15 -16.04
N GLY A 242 -2.98 -4.60 -15.01
CA GLY A 242 -3.67 -4.32 -13.74
C GLY A 242 -3.73 -5.55 -12.85
N ASN A 243 -4.87 -6.23 -12.78
CA ASN A 243 -5.15 -7.26 -11.78
C ASN A 243 -4.49 -8.60 -12.09
N THR A 244 -3.16 -8.62 -12.01
CA THR A 244 -2.34 -9.82 -11.96
C THR A 244 -1.96 -10.10 -10.51
N ALA A 245 -1.96 -11.37 -10.13
CA ALA A 245 -1.57 -11.82 -8.80
C ALA A 245 -0.87 -13.18 -8.87
N LEU A 246 -0.09 -13.47 -7.83
CA LEU A 246 0.50 -14.78 -7.60
C LEU A 246 -0.29 -15.49 -6.50
N LEU A 247 -0.92 -16.61 -6.84
CA LEU A 247 -1.60 -17.51 -5.91
C LEU A 247 -0.77 -18.78 -5.77
N GLY A 248 -0.10 -18.95 -4.63
CA GLY A 248 0.95 -19.97 -4.47
C GLY A 248 2.06 -19.73 -5.50
N ASP A 249 2.23 -20.67 -6.45
CA ASP A 249 3.18 -20.55 -7.56
C ASP A 249 2.49 -20.30 -8.92
N GLU A 250 1.17 -20.03 -8.91
CA GLU A 250 0.38 -19.78 -10.11
C GLU A 250 0.10 -18.28 -10.30
N LEU A 251 0.55 -17.74 -11.43
CA LEU A 251 0.13 -16.41 -11.85
C LEU A 251 -1.29 -16.47 -12.41
N ILE A 252 -2.15 -15.62 -11.86
CA ILE A 252 -3.53 -15.45 -12.28
C ILE A 252 -3.79 -13.98 -12.62
N SER A 253 -4.75 -13.75 -13.51
CA SER A 253 -5.35 -12.44 -13.72
C SER A 253 -6.84 -12.51 -13.36
N PHE A 254 -7.44 -11.42 -12.92
CA PHE A 254 -8.87 -11.41 -12.55
C PHE A 254 -9.52 -10.07 -12.88
N GLN A 255 -10.81 -10.07 -13.18
CA GLN A 255 -11.49 -8.82 -13.54
C GLN A 255 -12.04 -8.11 -12.30
N THR A 256 -12.81 -8.84 -11.51
CA THR A 256 -13.70 -8.26 -10.51
C THR A 256 -13.24 -8.63 -9.11
N ILE A 257 -13.29 -7.65 -8.22
CA ILE A 257 -13.09 -7.82 -6.78
C ILE A 257 -14.32 -7.27 -6.05
N THR A 258 -14.98 -8.12 -5.26
CA THR A 258 -16.22 -7.75 -4.54
C THR A 258 -16.06 -8.03 -3.04
N PRO A 259 -16.35 -7.07 -2.14
CA PRO A 259 -16.29 -7.32 -0.71
C PRO A 259 -17.37 -8.33 -0.28
N VAL A 260 -16.98 -9.31 0.53
CA VAL A 260 -17.89 -10.32 1.09
C VAL A 260 -18.21 -9.99 2.54
N ALA A 261 -17.23 -10.13 3.44
CA ALA A 261 -17.34 -9.82 4.85
C ALA A 261 -15.96 -9.58 5.47
N GLY A 262 -15.84 -8.59 6.37
CA GLY A 262 -14.56 -8.28 7.00
C GLY A 262 -13.48 -7.91 5.97
N SER A 263 -12.37 -8.63 6.00
CA SER A 263 -11.23 -8.55 5.08
C SER A 263 -11.33 -9.49 3.87
N GLN A 264 -12.45 -10.21 3.70
CA GLN A 264 -12.63 -11.18 2.63
C GLN A 264 -13.25 -10.55 1.39
N TYR A 265 -12.63 -10.82 0.24
CA TYR A 265 -13.07 -10.35 -1.07
C TYR A 265 -13.15 -11.50 -2.05
N GLU A 266 -14.23 -11.55 -2.81
CA GLU A 266 -14.43 -12.51 -3.90
C GLU A 266 -13.81 -11.97 -5.20
N LEU A 267 -12.94 -12.77 -5.80
CA LEU A 267 -12.34 -12.54 -7.11
C LEU A 267 -13.08 -13.38 -8.16
N THR A 268 -13.63 -12.73 -9.19
CA THR A 268 -14.35 -13.41 -10.28
C THR A 268 -13.82 -13.03 -11.66
N HIS A 269 -14.17 -13.85 -12.66
CA HIS A 269 -13.60 -13.83 -14.01
C HIS A 269 -12.07 -13.98 -13.97
N VAL A 270 -11.64 -15.08 -13.37
CA VAL A 270 -10.23 -15.39 -13.14
C VAL A 270 -9.65 -16.11 -14.36
N ILE A 271 -8.50 -15.66 -14.83
CA ILE A 271 -7.71 -16.30 -15.88
C ILE A 271 -6.50 -16.94 -15.22
N ARG A 272 -6.43 -18.26 -15.33
CA ARG A 272 -5.49 -19.14 -14.65
C ARG A 272 -4.29 -19.52 -15.52
N GLY A 273 -3.17 -19.91 -14.90
CA GLY A 273 -1.96 -20.34 -15.61
C GLY A 273 -1.32 -19.27 -16.52
N ARG A 274 -1.27 -18.02 -16.06
CA ARG A 274 -0.73 -16.89 -16.84
C ARG A 274 0.80 -16.92 -16.90
N PHE A 275 1.35 -16.27 -17.93
CA PHE A 275 2.78 -15.95 -18.04
C PHE A 275 3.76 -17.14 -17.87
N GLY A 276 3.32 -18.32 -18.28
CA GLY A 276 4.15 -19.53 -18.28
C GLY A 276 3.92 -20.44 -17.08
N THR A 277 3.14 -20.03 -16.07
CA THR A 277 2.76 -20.94 -14.97
C THR A 277 1.71 -21.95 -15.42
N VAL A 278 1.54 -23.01 -14.62
CA VAL A 278 0.56 -24.06 -14.87
C VAL A 278 -0.59 -23.93 -13.87
N LYS A 279 -1.81 -24.17 -14.33
CA LYS A 279 -3.00 -24.25 -13.47
C LYS A 279 -2.88 -25.44 -12.53
N GLN A 280 -3.00 -25.22 -11.23
CA GLN A 280 -2.81 -26.25 -10.20
C GLN A 280 -3.93 -26.26 -9.14
N ASP A 281 -3.91 -27.23 -8.22
CA ASP A 281 -4.82 -27.24 -7.08
C ASP A 281 -4.27 -26.29 -6.00
N HIS A 282 -5.11 -25.37 -5.50
CA HIS A 282 -4.77 -24.52 -4.36
C HIS A 282 -5.59 -24.92 -3.14
N ALA A 283 -4.91 -25.10 -2.01
CA ALA A 283 -5.54 -25.39 -0.72
C ALA A 283 -5.96 -24.10 0.00
N GLU A 284 -6.85 -24.23 0.97
CA GLU A 284 -7.14 -23.12 1.89
C GLU A 284 -5.85 -22.67 2.59
N GLY A 285 -5.69 -21.35 2.74
CA GLY A 285 -4.49 -20.74 3.28
C GLY A 285 -3.36 -20.52 2.27
N THR A 286 -3.54 -20.90 0.99
CA THR A 286 -2.54 -20.61 -0.05
C THR A 286 -2.26 -19.09 -0.11
N PRO A 287 -0.99 -18.67 -0.07
CA PRO A 287 -0.59 -17.26 -0.17
C PRO A 287 -1.06 -16.59 -1.46
N PHE A 288 -1.55 -15.36 -1.35
CA PHE A 288 -1.93 -14.50 -2.47
C PHE A 288 -1.17 -13.18 -2.41
N TYR A 289 -0.35 -12.90 -3.41
CA TYR A 289 0.34 -11.63 -3.59
C TYR A 289 -0.27 -10.87 -4.76
N PHE A 290 -0.85 -9.69 -4.51
CA PHE A 290 -1.29 -8.83 -5.59
C PHE A 290 -0.08 -8.18 -6.26
N ILE A 291 0.10 -8.47 -7.55
CA ILE A 291 1.24 -8.00 -8.32
C ILE A 291 0.92 -6.65 -8.95
N GLY A 292 -0.27 -6.50 -9.52
CA GLY A 292 -0.65 -5.26 -10.20
C GLY A 292 0.03 -5.10 -11.57
N ASN A 293 0.06 -3.87 -12.06
CA ASN A 293 0.80 -3.46 -13.28
C ASN A 293 2.18 -2.85 -12.99
N ARG A 294 2.57 -2.76 -11.72
CA ARG A 294 3.87 -2.20 -11.29
C ARG A 294 4.69 -3.32 -10.73
N LEU A 295 5.68 -3.80 -11.45
CA LEU A 295 6.70 -4.70 -10.92
C LEU A 295 8.05 -4.02 -11.01
N THR A 296 8.86 -4.27 -9.99
CA THR A 296 10.28 -3.93 -10.01
C THR A 296 11.01 -5.22 -10.22
N THR A 297 11.72 -5.32 -11.34
CA THR A 297 12.71 -6.38 -11.52
C THR A 297 14.05 -5.87 -11.04
N VAL A 298 14.84 -6.76 -10.44
CA VAL A 298 16.19 -6.45 -9.96
C VAL A 298 17.16 -7.36 -10.69
N LYS A 299 18.24 -6.77 -11.22
CA LYS A 299 19.30 -7.49 -11.90
C LYS A 299 20.64 -7.29 -11.24
N ALA A 300 21.46 -8.34 -11.28
CA ALA A 300 22.85 -8.28 -10.84
C ALA A 300 23.67 -9.32 -11.61
N PRO A 301 24.98 -9.09 -11.83
CA PRO A 301 25.83 -10.02 -12.57
C PRO A 301 25.90 -11.44 -12.00
N SER A 302 25.59 -11.62 -10.72
CA SER A 302 25.58 -12.93 -10.04
C SER A 302 24.24 -13.66 -10.15
N ILE A 303 23.18 -13.00 -10.66
CA ILE A 303 21.88 -13.62 -10.92
C ILE A 303 21.96 -14.27 -12.30
N LEU A 304 22.42 -15.52 -12.31
CA LEU A 304 22.64 -16.32 -13.51
C LEU A 304 22.02 -17.70 -13.32
N ALA A 305 21.61 -18.35 -14.41
CA ALA A 305 21.07 -19.70 -14.34
C ALA A 305 22.06 -20.68 -13.68
N GLY A 306 21.54 -21.52 -12.78
CA GLY A 306 22.30 -22.45 -11.96
C GLY A 306 22.85 -21.86 -10.66
N ALA A 307 22.68 -20.56 -10.39
CA ALA A 307 23.10 -19.97 -9.13
C ALA A 307 22.09 -20.24 -8.01
N ASP A 308 22.60 -20.66 -6.84
CA ASP A 308 21.84 -20.69 -5.59
C ASP A 308 22.15 -19.42 -4.79
N LEU A 309 21.14 -18.58 -4.62
CA LEU A 309 21.26 -17.27 -4.01
C LEU A 309 20.37 -17.15 -2.78
N LYS A 310 20.82 -16.36 -1.81
CA LYS A 310 19.99 -15.97 -0.66
C LYS A 310 19.70 -14.48 -0.69
N PHE A 311 18.48 -14.09 -0.38
CA PHE A 311 18.05 -12.70 -0.31
C PHE A 311 17.56 -12.34 1.09
N LYS A 312 17.71 -11.07 1.46
CA LYS A 312 17.11 -10.50 2.68
C LYS A 312 16.47 -9.17 2.32
N PHE A 313 15.22 -8.96 2.75
CA PHE A 313 14.53 -7.70 2.58
C PHE A 313 14.48 -6.95 3.91
N VAL A 314 14.98 -5.72 3.91
CA VAL A 314 15.04 -4.87 5.09
C VAL A 314 14.06 -3.71 4.93
N PRO A 315 12.92 -3.71 5.64
CA PRO A 315 11.94 -2.63 5.55
C PRO A 315 12.50 -1.28 5.98
N TYR A 316 11.92 -0.20 5.47
CA TYR A 316 12.18 1.15 5.96
C TYR A 316 10.92 2.02 5.92
N ASN A 317 10.96 3.06 6.76
CA ASN A 317 9.97 4.13 6.82
C ASN A 317 10.67 5.51 6.75
N ILE A 318 9.90 6.59 6.90
CA ILE A 318 10.43 7.96 6.80
C ILE A 318 11.53 8.34 7.82
N GLN A 319 11.70 7.57 8.91
CA GLN A 319 12.63 7.88 9.98
C GLN A 319 13.68 6.80 10.23
N ARG A 320 13.40 5.54 9.90
CA ARG A 320 14.22 4.38 10.27
C ARG A 320 14.22 3.32 9.17
N ALA A 321 15.28 2.53 9.13
CA ALA A 321 15.36 1.24 8.45
C ALA A 321 15.49 0.13 9.50
N GLY A 322 15.04 -1.08 9.16
CA GLY A 322 15.26 -2.28 9.98
C GLY A 322 16.73 -2.71 10.00
N ASP A 323 17.05 -3.71 10.84
CA ASP A 323 18.35 -4.37 10.85
C ASP A 323 18.34 -5.58 9.91
N ILE A 324 19.41 -5.75 9.12
CA ILE A 324 19.59 -6.92 8.26
C ILE A 324 19.74 -8.22 9.07
N ALA A 325 20.22 -8.13 10.31
CA ALA A 325 20.31 -9.27 11.22
C ALA A 325 18.93 -9.86 11.53
N ASP A 326 17.90 -9.01 11.62
CA ASP A 326 16.52 -9.40 11.93
C ASP A 326 15.74 -9.87 10.68
N ALA A 327 16.21 -9.53 9.48
CA ALA A 327 15.57 -9.92 8.22
C ALA A 327 15.70 -11.43 7.96
N VAL A 328 14.57 -12.05 7.60
CA VAL A 328 14.50 -13.47 7.21
C VAL A 328 15.19 -13.67 5.86
N ALA A 329 16.02 -14.71 5.76
CA ALA A 329 16.68 -15.09 4.52
C ALA A 329 15.71 -15.89 3.63
N LEU A 330 15.62 -15.51 2.37
CA LEU A 330 14.86 -16.18 1.31
C LEU A 330 15.84 -16.90 0.37
N ASP A 331 15.49 -18.10 -0.04
CA ASP A 331 16.29 -18.93 -0.95
C ASP A 331 15.73 -18.83 -2.38
N LEU A 332 16.63 -18.73 -3.36
CA LEU A 332 16.27 -18.82 -4.78
C LEU A 332 17.34 -19.60 -5.55
N SER A 333 16.90 -20.69 -6.19
CA SER A 333 17.69 -21.40 -7.20
C SER A 333 17.29 -20.87 -8.58
N VAL A 334 18.19 -20.14 -9.22
CA VAL A 334 17.91 -19.43 -10.47
C VAL A 334 17.92 -20.44 -11.63
N ALA A 335 16.78 -20.68 -12.29
CA ALA A 335 16.66 -21.61 -13.41
C ALA A 335 16.83 -20.94 -14.78
N GLY A 336 16.67 -19.62 -14.86
CA GLY A 336 16.63 -18.87 -16.12
C GLY A 336 15.22 -18.85 -16.72
N LYS A 337 14.19 -18.54 -15.92
CA LYS A 337 12.76 -18.57 -16.31
C LYS A 337 12.47 -17.70 -17.53
N ALA A 338 12.99 -16.47 -17.59
CA ALA A 338 12.86 -15.56 -18.72
C ALA A 338 13.50 -16.10 -20.02
N LEU A 339 14.52 -16.94 -19.90
CA LEU A 339 15.23 -17.56 -21.04
C LEU A 339 14.74 -18.97 -21.37
N SER A 340 13.91 -19.58 -20.52
CA SER A 340 13.37 -20.92 -20.75
C SER A 340 12.15 -20.88 -21.67
N PRO A 341 12.14 -21.66 -22.78
CA PRO A 341 10.99 -21.65 -23.67
C PRO A 341 9.74 -22.16 -22.95
N TYR A 342 8.56 -21.76 -23.43
CA TYR A 342 7.32 -22.22 -22.81
C TYR A 342 7.09 -23.72 -22.99
N ARG A 343 6.58 -24.35 -21.94
CA ARG A 343 6.16 -25.76 -21.92
C ARG A 343 5.14 -26.02 -23.05
N PRO A 344 5.34 -27.06 -23.88
CA PRO A 344 4.35 -27.46 -24.89
C PRO A 344 3.02 -27.86 -24.26
N VAL A 345 1.93 -27.69 -25.01
CA VAL A 345 0.57 -28.03 -24.54
C VAL A 345 -0.11 -29.02 -25.48
N ASN A 346 -1.28 -29.52 -25.09
CA ASN A 346 -2.04 -30.51 -25.86
C ASN A 346 -1.21 -31.75 -26.24
N PHE A 347 -0.31 -32.19 -25.35
CA PHE A 347 0.52 -33.36 -25.59
C PHE A 347 -0.32 -34.63 -25.50
N VAL A 348 -0.51 -35.31 -26.63
CA VAL A 348 -1.35 -36.49 -26.76
C VAL A 348 -0.54 -37.66 -27.33
N ALA A 349 -0.97 -38.88 -26.99
CA ALA A 349 -0.52 -40.11 -27.61
C ALA A 349 -1.73 -40.79 -28.28
N ASN A 350 -1.62 -41.07 -29.57
CA ASN A 350 -2.70 -41.63 -30.39
C ASN A 350 -4.02 -40.85 -30.23
N GLY A 351 -3.94 -39.51 -30.24
CA GLY A 351 -5.09 -38.61 -30.15
C GLY A 351 -5.68 -38.41 -28.75
N SER A 352 -5.11 -39.01 -27.69
CA SER A 352 -5.58 -38.79 -26.31
C SER A 352 -4.45 -38.41 -25.35
N ASN A 353 -4.71 -37.46 -24.44
CA ASN A 353 -3.87 -37.16 -23.29
C ASN A 353 -4.31 -37.92 -22.03
N TYR A 354 -5.48 -38.57 -22.08
CA TYR A 354 -6.06 -39.32 -20.97
C TYR A 354 -6.38 -40.74 -21.39
N ALA A 355 -5.89 -41.71 -20.61
CA ALA A 355 -6.08 -43.14 -20.89
C ALA A 355 -5.72 -43.54 -22.33
N ALA A 356 -4.64 -42.96 -22.88
CA ALA A 356 -4.17 -43.29 -24.23
C ALA A 356 -3.87 -44.78 -24.39
N ARG A 357 -4.09 -45.29 -25.60
CA ARG A 357 -3.98 -46.72 -25.94
C ARG A 357 -3.20 -46.94 -27.23
N TYR A 358 -2.55 -48.09 -27.31
CA TYR A 358 -1.83 -48.50 -28.52
C TYR A 358 -1.88 -50.02 -28.74
N THR A 359 -1.73 -50.42 -30.00
CA THR A 359 -1.52 -51.81 -30.44
C THR A 359 -0.31 -51.97 -31.36
N GLY A 360 0.23 -50.88 -31.88
CA GLY A 360 1.43 -50.82 -32.74
C GLY A 360 2.17 -49.50 -32.50
N ASP A 361 2.28 -48.65 -33.51
CA ASP A 361 2.89 -47.34 -33.38
C ASP A 361 2.17 -46.44 -32.36
N ILE A 362 2.94 -45.60 -31.67
CA ILE A 362 2.44 -44.54 -30.80
C ILE A 362 2.79 -43.21 -31.45
N VAL A 363 1.78 -42.55 -32.02
CA VAL A 363 1.91 -41.22 -32.62
C VAL A 363 1.74 -40.18 -31.53
N LEU A 364 2.76 -39.36 -31.33
CA LEU A 364 2.73 -38.24 -30.40
C LEU A 364 2.48 -36.95 -31.17
N GLU A 365 1.63 -36.10 -30.62
CA GLU A 365 1.31 -34.79 -31.17
C GLU A 365 1.23 -33.77 -30.04
N TRP A 366 1.63 -32.53 -30.31
CA TRP A 366 1.58 -31.43 -29.33
C TRP A 366 1.39 -30.08 -30.02
N SER A 367 1.06 -29.07 -29.24
CA SER A 367 0.99 -27.68 -29.68
C SER A 367 2.18 -26.88 -29.12
N PRO A 368 2.97 -26.21 -29.97
CA PRO A 368 3.99 -25.28 -29.52
C PRO A 368 3.35 -24.06 -28.86
N ARG A 369 4.08 -23.41 -27.95
CA ARG A 369 3.71 -22.10 -27.41
C ARG A 369 4.65 -21.06 -27.96
N HIS A 370 4.10 -19.90 -28.27
CA HIS A 370 4.83 -18.78 -28.85
C HIS A 370 4.96 -17.67 -27.81
N ARG A 371 6.10 -16.99 -27.81
CA ARG A 371 6.30 -15.75 -27.06
C ARG A 371 5.86 -14.56 -27.91
N GLY A 372 5.38 -13.51 -27.26
CA GLY A 372 4.97 -12.29 -27.95
C GLY A 372 3.67 -12.40 -28.77
N GLU A 373 3.00 -13.56 -28.81
CA GLU A 373 1.69 -13.74 -29.44
C GLU A 373 0.72 -14.48 -28.50
N GLY A 374 -0.54 -14.01 -28.47
CA GLY A 374 -1.62 -14.62 -27.69
C GLY A 374 -2.72 -13.62 -27.34
N ALA A 375 -3.87 -14.14 -26.87
CA ALA A 375 -4.93 -13.29 -26.34
C ALA A 375 -4.41 -12.51 -25.13
N GLY A 376 -4.41 -11.17 -25.25
CA GLY A 376 -3.95 -10.29 -24.19
C GLY A 376 -2.43 -10.14 -24.07
N ILE A 377 -1.71 -10.21 -25.18
CA ILE A 377 -0.37 -9.63 -25.31
C ILE A 377 -0.49 -8.57 -26.40
N GLY A 378 -0.02 -7.34 -26.14
CA GLY A 378 -0.01 -6.24 -27.12
C GLY A 378 -1.08 -5.17 -26.91
N THR A 379 -0.81 -3.97 -27.43
CA THR A 379 -1.73 -2.84 -27.37
C THR A 379 -2.87 -3.01 -28.39
N PRO A 380 -4.14 -2.81 -28.02
CA PRO A 380 -5.26 -2.85 -28.96
C PRO A 380 -5.01 -1.97 -30.19
N GLY A 381 -5.15 -2.55 -31.39
CA GLY A 381 -4.92 -1.86 -32.67
C GLY A 381 -3.48 -1.86 -33.17
N VAL A 382 -2.52 -2.44 -32.42
CA VAL A 382 -1.15 -2.65 -32.88
C VAL A 382 -1.01 -4.09 -33.40
N ALA A 383 -0.56 -4.24 -34.64
CA ALA A 383 -0.16 -5.54 -35.16
C ALA A 383 1.14 -5.98 -34.48
N LEU A 384 1.11 -7.10 -33.79
CA LEU A 384 2.30 -7.73 -33.23
C LEU A 384 3.19 -8.24 -34.39
N SER A 385 4.50 -8.23 -34.19
CA SER A 385 5.44 -8.88 -35.11
C SER A 385 5.15 -10.38 -35.19
N SER A 386 5.39 -11.01 -36.35
CA SER A 386 5.21 -12.45 -36.54
C SER A 386 5.99 -13.25 -35.50
N SER A 387 5.31 -14.08 -34.71
CA SER A 387 6.00 -14.98 -33.78
C SER A 387 6.73 -16.11 -34.52
N THR A 388 7.95 -16.43 -34.08
CA THR A 388 8.62 -17.68 -34.43
C THR A 388 8.60 -18.59 -33.20
N ARG A 389 8.32 -19.88 -33.42
CA ARG A 389 8.42 -20.88 -32.36
C ARG A 389 9.86 -20.88 -31.84
N GLU A 390 10.03 -20.68 -30.55
CA GLU A 390 11.36 -20.79 -29.94
C GLU A 390 11.71 -22.24 -29.67
N GLY A 391 12.98 -22.57 -29.90
CA GLY A 391 13.57 -23.84 -29.50
C GLY A 391 13.19 -25.04 -30.36
N LEU A 392 13.73 -26.18 -29.95
CA LEU A 392 13.47 -27.51 -30.50
C LEU A 392 12.91 -28.40 -29.40
N PHE A 393 12.23 -29.47 -29.79
CA PHE A 393 11.65 -30.39 -28.81
C PHE A 393 12.57 -31.56 -28.49
N LYS A 394 12.48 -31.99 -27.23
CA LYS A 394 13.08 -33.23 -26.74
C LYS A 394 11.98 -34.14 -26.19
N ILE A 395 12.00 -35.40 -26.61
CA ILE A 395 11.13 -36.46 -26.12
C ILE A 395 11.97 -37.50 -25.40
N GLU A 396 11.56 -37.84 -24.18
CA GLU A 396 12.08 -38.97 -23.44
C GLU A 396 11.01 -40.06 -23.36
N VAL A 397 11.40 -41.29 -23.64
CA VAL A 397 10.54 -42.47 -23.56
C VAL A 397 10.94 -43.28 -22.35
N TRP A 398 9.98 -43.54 -21.47
CA TRP A 398 10.17 -44.22 -20.19
C TRP A 398 9.29 -45.46 -20.10
N VAL A 399 9.89 -46.59 -19.73
CA VAL A 399 9.21 -47.87 -19.48
C VAL A 399 9.74 -48.40 -18.15
N SER A 400 8.83 -48.78 -17.25
CA SER A 400 9.17 -49.26 -15.90
C SER A 400 10.22 -48.40 -15.18
N GLU A 401 9.98 -47.08 -15.15
CA GLU A 401 10.85 -46.06 -14.52
C GLU A 401 12.28 -45.96 -15.10
N SER A 402 12.54 -46.61 -16.23
CA SER A 402 13.81 -46.51 -16.95
C SER A 402 13.63 -45.71 -18.24
N LYS A 403 14.51 -44.75 -18.49
CA LYS A 403 14.58 -44.04 -19.77
C LYS A 403 15.15 -44.98 -20.83
N VAL A 404 14.31 -45.42 -21.76
CA VAL A 404 14.69 -46.38 -22.81
C VAL A 404 15.07 -45.70 -24.12
N ARG A 405 14.60 -44.47 -24.35
CA ARG A 405 14.95 -43.68 -25.52
C ARG A 405 14.89 -42.19 -25.22
N GLU A 406 15.75 -41.45 -25.91
CA GLU A 406 15.73 -39.99 -25.95
C GLU A 406 15.85 -39.55 -27.41
N VAL A 407 15.04 -38.57 -27.80
CA VAL A 407 15.09 -37.92 -29.11
C VAL A 407 15.13 -36.42 -28.88
N THR A 408 16.12 -35.77 -29.47
CA THR A 408 16.35 -34.32 -29.36
C THR A 408 16.30 -33.68 -30.74
N ASP A 409 16.41 -32.34 -30.78
CA ASP A 409 16.46 -31.54 -31.99
C ASP A 409 15.24 -31.73 -32.91
N LEU A 410 14.07 -32.03 -32.31
CA LEU A 410 12.83 -32.19 -33.06
C LEU A 410 12.27 -30.82 -33.45
N ASP A 411 12.34 -30.52 -34.74
CA ASP A 411 11.73 -29.33 -35.36
C ASP A 411 10.29 -29.59 -35.86
N ALA A 412 9.65 -30.64 -35.38
CA ALA A 412 8.28 -31.03 -35.71
C ALA A 412 7.36 -30.89 -34.50
N VAL A 413 6.04 -30.87 -34.72
CA VAL A 413 5.01 -30.91 -33.66
C VAL A 413 4.40 -32.31 -33.50
N THR A 414 5.04 -33.30 -34.10
CA THR A 414 4.67 -34.70 -34.05
C THR A 414 5.92 -35.57 -34.09
N TRP A 415 5.85 -36.73 -33.45
CA TRP A 415 6.86 -37.77 -33.53
C TRP A 415 6.23 -39.13 -33.26
N THR A 416 6.66 -40.15 -34.00
CA THR A 416 6.11 -41.50 -33.88
C THR A 416 7.10 -42.41 -33.19
N TYR A 417 6.72 -42.95 -32.03
CA TYR A 417 7.40 -44.09 -31.44
C TYR A 417 6.89 -45.36 -32.10
N THR A 418 7.65 -45.87 -33.06
CA THR A 418 7.20 -47.00 -33.87
C THR A 418 7.22 -48.31 -33.07
N GLU A 419 6.40 -49.27 -33.46
CA GLU A 419 6.41 -50.63 -32.92
C GLU A 419 7.82 -51.24 -32.98
N ALA A 420 8.55 -51.00 -34.07
CA ALA A 420 9.94 -51.45 -34.21
C ALA A 420 10.88 -50.81 -33.17
N MET A 421 10.71 -49.52 -32.87
CA MET A 421 11.48 -48.87 -31.79
C MET A 421 11.10 -49.46 -30.43
N ASN A 422 9.81 -49.68 -30.17
CA ASN A 422 9.33 -50.29 -28.93
C ASN A 422 9.91 -51.70 -28.71
N LEU A 423 9.88 -52.54 -29.75
CA LEU A 423 10.48 -53.88 -29.70
C LEU A 423 12.01 -53.82 -29.54
N SER A 424 12.69 -52.88 -30.19
CA SER A 424 14.14 -52.71 -30.06
C SER A 424 14.55 -52.25 -28.66
N ASP A 425 13.79 -51.35 -28.06
CA ASP A 425 14.11 -50.73 -26.77
C ASP A 425 13.74 -51.65 -25.60
N ASN A 426 12.64 -52.39 -25.71
CA ASN A 426 12.02 -53.12 -24.61
C ASN A 426 12.04 -54.65 -24.79
N GLY A 427 12.45 -55.16 -25.96
CA GLY A 427 12.42 -56.58 -26.34
C GLY A 427 11.01 -57.12 -26.65
N THR A 428 9.97 -56.54 -26.05
CA THR A 428 8.55 -56.81 -26.31
C THR A 428 7.77 -55.50 -26.23
N LEU A 429 6.55 -55.46 -26.77
CA LEU A 429 5.68 -54.29 -26.61
C LEU A 429 5.32 -54.09 -25.13
N ALA A 430 5.79 -53.00 -24.54
CA ALA A 430 5.63 -52.65 -23.13
C ALA A 430 4.15 -52.43 -22.72
N ASP A 431 3.74 -52.89 -21.54
CA ASP A 431 2.34 -52.71 -21.11
C ASP A 431 1.95 -51.23 -20.89
N SER A 432 2.94 -50.39 -20.57
CA SER A 432 2.78 -48.96 -20.37
C SER A 432 4.04 -48.22 -20.79
N VAL A 433 3.88 -47.17 -21.58
CA VAL A 433 4.95 -46.28 -22.02
C VAL A 433 4.62 -44.86 -21.57
N THR A 434 5.55 -44.22 -20.88
CA THR A 434 5.43 -42.81 -20.47
C THR A 434 6.32 -41.97 -21.37
N PHE A 435 5.76 -40.91 -21.92
CA PHE A 435 6.51 -39.94 -22.73
C PHE A 435 6.61 -38.64 -21.97
N LEU A 436 7.80 -38.06 -21.94
CA LEU A 436 8.06 -36.71 -21.43
C LEU A 436 8.51 -35.83 -22.59
N LEU A 437 7.81 -34.73 -22.82
CA LEU A 437 8.09 -33.76 -23.85
C LEU A 437 8.54 -32.45 -23.21
N SER A 438 9.64 -31.89 -23.71
CA SER A 438 10.13 -30.57 -23.31
C SER A 438 10.48 -29.76 -24.55
N ASN A 439 10.42 -28.44 -24.44
CA ASN A 439 11.02 -27.52 -25.39
C ASN A 439 12.35 -27.03 -24.82
N PHE A 440 13.37 -26.87 -25.64
CA PHE A 440 14.65 -26.30 -25.20
C PHE A 440 15.21 -25.34 -26.25
N ARG A 441 15.98 -24.36 -25.79
CA ARG A 441 16.74 -23.46 -26.66
C ARG A 441 18.14 -23.28 -26.10
N VAL A 442 19.08 -22.94 -26.98
CA VAL A 442 20.47 -22.64 -26.61
C VAL A 442 20.69 -21.16 -26.77
N ASP A 443 21.13 -20.51 -25.70
CA ASP A 443 21.48 -19.08 -25.71
C ASP A 443 22.77 -18.87 -24.89
N GLY A 444 23.71 -18.11 -25.43
CA GLY A 444 25.03 -17.92 -24.80
C GLY A 444 25.81 -19.22 -24.51
N GLY A 445 25.50 -20.34 -25.18
CA GLY A 445 26.08 -21.66 -24.90
C GLY A 445 25.44 -22.42 -23.74
N VAL A 446 24.37 -21.88 -23.13
CA VAL A 446 23.58 -22.51 -22.07
C VAL A 446 22.27 -23.05 -22.66
N THR A 447 21.89 -24.27 -22.29
CA THR A 447 20.62 -24.87 -22.69
C THR A 447 19.55 -24.55 -21.66
N TYR A 448 18.52 -23.81 -22.07
CA TYR A 448 17.34 -23.53 -21.26
C TYR A 448 16.21 -24.47 -21.68
N THR A 449 15.61 -25.17 -20.72
CA THR A 449 14.61 -26.20 -20.97
C THR A 449 13.32 -25.84 -20.26
N SER A 450 12.18 -26.02 -20.94
CA SER A 450 10.86 -25.86 -20.35
C SER A 450 10.57 -26.96 -19.31
N GLU A 451 9.57 -26.74 -18.47
CA GLU A 451 8.91 -27.84 -17.77
C GLU A 451 8.43 -28.93 -18.76
N GLN A 452 8.32 -30.17 -18.26
CA GLN A 452 7.95 -31.32 -19.07
C GLN A 452 6.42 -31.50 -19.16
N ALA A 453 5.91 -31.73 -20.37
CA ALA A 453 4.60 -32.33 -20.61
C ALA A 453 4.70 -33.84 -20.56
N SER A 454 3.72 -34.52 -19.98
CA SER A 454 3.73 -35.99 -19.85
C SER A 454 2.46 -36.60 -20.44
N VAL A 455 2.61 -37.73 -21.13
CA VAL A 455 1.47 -38.58 -21.51
C VAL A 455 1.84 -40.05 -21.29
N VAL A 456 0.88 -40.83 -20.78
CA VAL A 456 1.03 -42.27 -20.58
C VAL A 456 0.15 -43.01 -21.56
N CYS A 457 0.73 -43.90 -22.35
CA CYS A 457 0.05 -44.74 -23.31
C CYS A 457 0.18 -46.21 -22.91
N LYS A 458 -0.96 -46.90 -22.75
CA LYS A 458 -0.97 -48.31 -22.35
C LYS A 458 -1.30 -49.21 -23.52
N LYS A 459 -0.74 -50.41 -23.52
CA LYS A 459 -1.10 -51.43 -24.49
C LYS A 459 -2.57 -51.83 -24.32
N THR A 460 -3.25 -52.06 -25.43
CA THR A 460 -4.67 -52.50 -25.44
C THR A 460 -4.81 -53.94 -25.01
#